data_AF-A0AAV4PIK8-F1
#
_entry.id   AF-A0AAV4PIK8-F1
#
_cell.length_a   1.000
_cell.length_b   1.000
_cell.length_c   1.000
_cell.angle_alpha   90.00
_cell.angle_beta   90.00
_cell.angle_gamma   90.00
#
_symmetry.space_group_name_H-M   'P 1'
#
loop_
_entity.id
_entity.type
_entity.pdbx_description
1 polymer ?
#
loop_
_entity_poly.entity_id
_entity_poly.type
_entity_poly.pdbx_seq_one_letter_code
_entity_poly.pdbx_strand_id
1 'polypeptide(L)'
;MLVNKPMLICIFLRSVNQQGVTSHLVAVKITYSTSKSISISRLELLDCCIGLRLAKTICTDLEELGGIPVFITGQDSMNCLYWIKNDEQMGKYL
;
A
#
# COMPACT_ATOMS: atom_id res chain seq x y z
N MET A 1 -24.01 -1.54 11.08
CA MET A 1 -23.81 -2.60 10.07
C MET A 1 -22.39 -3.14 10.26
N LEU A 2 -22.24 -4.34 10.82
CA LEU A 2 -20.93 -4.96 11.05
C LEU A 2 -20.45 -5.55 9.74
N VAL A 3 -19.39 -4.98 9.19
CA VAL A 3 -18.87 -5.35 7.88
C VAL A 3 -17.80 -6.43 8.09
N ASN A 4 -18.18 -7.70 7.95
CA ASN A 4 -17.23 -8.79 7.72
C ASN A 4 -16.79 -8.73 6.25
N LYS A 5 -16.01 -7.72 5.86
CA LYS A 5 -15.37 -7.68 4.54
C LYS A 5 -13.88 -7.94 4.71
N PRO A 6 -13.31 -8.91 3.96
CA PRO A 6 -11.86 -9.00 3.86
C PRO A 6 -11.34 -7.73 3.18
N MET A 7 -10.26 -7.15 3.73
CA MET A 7 -9.50 -6.11 3.04
C MET A 7 -8.29 -6.75 2.36
N LEU A 8 -7.95 -6.23 1.19
CA LEU A 8 -6.96 -6.81 0.30
C LEU A 8 -5.93 -5.73 -0.03
N ILE A 9 -4.68 -6.07 0.24
CA ILE A 9 -3.51 -5.28 -0.14
C ILE A 9 -2.79 -6.05 -1.24
N CYS A 10 -2.56 -5.39 -2.37
CA CYS A 10 -1.76 -5.93 -3.47
C CYS A 10 -0.62 -4.96 -3.77
N ILE A 11 0.60 -5.49 -3.90
CA ILE A 11 1.79 -4.71 -4.23
C ILE A 11 2.28 -5.17 -5.59
N PHE A 12 2.32 -4.24 -6.52
CA PHE A 12 2.82 -4.45 -7.87
C PHE A 12 4.15 -3.74 -8.05
N LEU A 13 5.12 -4.44 -8.63
CA LEU A 13 6.34 -3.85 -9.13
C LEU A 13 6.10 -3.43 -10.58
N ARG A 14 6.14 -2.12 -10.83
CA ARG A 14 6.07 -1.56 -12.17
C ARG A 14 7.49 -1.27 -12.67
N SER A 15 7.87 -1.84 -13.81
CA SER A 15 9.12 -1.55 -14.50
C SER A 15 8.83 -0.88 -15.83
N VAL A 16 9.50 0.24 -16.08
CA VAL A 16 9.43 0.99 -17.33
C VAL A 16 10.76 0.83 -18.05
N ASN A 17 10.74 0.21 -19.22
CA ASN A 17 11.91 0.02 -20.06
C ASN A 17 11.64 0.53 -21.49
N GLN A 18 12.65 0.51 -22.35
CA GLN A 18 12.52 0.94 -23.75
C GLN A 18 11.51 0.10 -24.55
N GLN A 19 11.15 -1.09 -24.05
CA GLN A 19 10.22 -2.02 -24.68
C GLN A 19 8.77 -1.84 -24.18
N GLY A 20 8.55 -1.01 -23.15
CA GLY A 20 7.22 -0.69 -22.62
C GLY A 20 7.15 -0.68 -21.10
N VAL A 21 5.93 -0.83 -20.59
CA VAL A 21 5.64 -0.88 -19.16
C VAL A 21 5.24 -2.31 -18.82
N THR A 22 5.93 -2.91 -17.85
CA THR A 22 5.58 -4.21 -17.28
C THR A 22 5.22 -4.06 -15.82
N SER A 23 4.26 -4.85 -15.36
CA SER A 23 3.82 -4.88 -13.96
C SER A 23 3.78 -6.31 -13.46
N HIS A 24 4.44 -6.58 -12.32
CA HIS A 24 4.48 -7.90 -11.70
C HIS A 24 3.89 -7.82 -10.30
N LEU A 25 3.04 -8.77 -9.94
CA LEU A 25 2.54 -8.89 -8.57
C LEU A 25 3.63 -9.48 -7.68
N VAL A 26 4.05 -8.74 -6.66
CA VAL A 26 5.13 -9.14 -5.75
C VAL A 26 4.57 -9.71 -4.45
N ALA A 27 3.53 -9.07 -3.91
CA ALA A 27 2.94 -9.48 -2.66
C ALA A 27 1.44 -9.25 -2.62
N VAL A 28 0.75 -10.16 -1.92
CA VAL A 28 -0.66 -10.03 -1.57
C VAL A 28 -0.80 -10.28 -0.08
N LYS A 29 -1.55 -9.41 0.60
CA LYS A 29 -1.94 -9.60 1.99
C LYS A 29 -3.44 -9.43 2.12
N ILE A 30 -4.08 -10.45 2.67
CA ILE A 30 -5.50 -10.41 3.01
C ILE A 30 -5.59 -10.19 4.52
N THR A 31 -6.32 -9.17 4.94
CA THR A 31 -6.59 -8.89 6.34
C THR A 31 -8.07 -9.15 6.64
N TYR A 32 -8.31 -9.94 7.68
CA TYR A 32 -9.65 -10.18 8.20
C TYR A 32 -9.80 -9.39 9.49
N SER A 33 -10.52 -8.27 9.45
CA SER A 33 -10.82 -7.53 10.68
C SER A 33 -12.01 -8.18 11.39
N THR A 34 -11.75 -8.99 12.41
CA THR A 34 -12.82 -9.56 13.24
C THR A 34 -13.28 -8.55 14.30
N SER A 35 -14.53 -8.09 14.14
CA SER A 35 -15.43 -7.57 15.16
C SER A 35 -14.82 -6.78 16.33
N LYS A 36 -14.45 -5.52 16.08
CA LYS A 36 -14.68 -4.43 17.04
C LYS A 36 -15.33 -3.30 16.25
N SER A 37 -16.07 -2.42 16.91
CA SER A 37 -16.78 -1.27 16.31
C SER A 37 -15.82 -0.21 15.75
N ILE A 38 -14.94 -0.62 14.83
CA ILE A 38 -14.03 0.25 14.11
C ILE A 38 -14.80 0.82 12.92
N SER A 39 -14.72 2.13 12.73
CA SER A 39 -15.31 2.79 11.57
C SER A 39 -14.60 2.38 10.28
N ILE A 40 -15.33 2.40 9.15
CA ILE A 40 -14.79 2.05 7.84
C ILE A 40 -13.51 2.84 7.53
N SER A 41 -13.48 4.15 7.80
CA SER A 41 -12.29 4.98 7.59
C SER A 41 -11.07 4.54 8.41
N ARG A 42 -11.26 4.00 9.62
CA ARG A 42 -10.15 3.47 10.44
C ARG A 42 -9.66 2.12 9.94
N LEU A 43 -10.55 1.30 9.36
CA LEU A 43 -10.15 0.06 8.69
C LEU A 43 -9.35 0.36 7.42
N GLU A 44 -9.82 1.29 6.59
CA GLU A 44 -9.09 1.75 5.40
C GLU A 44 -7.70 2.28 5.76
N LEU A 45 -7.60 3.11 6.80
CA LEU A 45 -6.32 3.64 7.26
C LEU A 45 -5.40 2.54 7.80
N LEU A 46 -5.94 1.58 8.56
CA LEU A 46 -5.17 0.44 9.07
C LEU A 46 -4.61 -0.40 7.92
N ASP A 47 -5.45 -0.72 6.94
CA ASP A 47 -5.05 -1.51 5.76
C ASP A 47 -4.00 -0.74 4.94
N CYS A 48 -4.17 0.57 4.79
CA CYS A 48 -3.18 1.44 4.17
C CYS A 48 -1.84 1.43 4.93
N CYS A 49 -1.84 1.53 6.27
CA CYS A 49 -0.60 1.47 7.06
C CYS A 49 0.10 0.11 6.96
N ILE A 50 -0.67 -0.99 6.91
CA ILE A 50 -0.13 -2.33 6.73
C ILE A 50 0.47 -2.46 5.32
N GLY A 51 -0.23 -2.00 4.29
CA GLY A 51 0.24 -2.03 2.91
C GLY A 51 1.49 -1.20 2.71
N LEU A 52 1.54 -0.01 3.30
CA LEU A 52 2.73 0.85 3.26
C LEU A 52 3.92 0.22 3.96
N ARG A 53 3.71 -0.42 5.11
CA ARG A 53 4.79 -1.14 5.82
C ARG A 53 5.35 -2.28 4.98
N LEU A 54 4.46 -3.06 4.35
CA LEU A 54 4.85 -4.17 3.48
C LEU A 54 5.61 -3.65 2.25
N ALA A 55 5.11 -2.59 1.63
CA ALA A 55 5.77 -1.94 0.51
C ALA A 55 7.14 -1.40 0.91
N LYS A 56 7.27 -0.75 2.07
CA LYS A 56 8.56 -0.27 2.57
C LYS A 56 9.59 -1.39 2.73
N THR A 57 9.20 -2.55 3.28
CA THR A 57 10.10 -3.71 3.36
C THR A 57 10.56 -4.14 1.98
N ILE A 58 9.63 -4.29 1.03
CA ILE A 58 9.95 -4.65 -0.35
C ILE A 58 10.84 -3.59 -1.02
N CYS A 59 10.60 -2.29 -0.78
CA CYS A 59 11.44 -1.21 -1.29
C CYS A 59 12.85 -1.30 -0.74
N THR A 60 13.01 -1.48 0.57
CA THR A 60 14.34 -1.64 1.19
C THR A 60 15.07 -2.85 0.62
N ASP A 61 14.38 -3.99 0.48
CA ASP A 61 14.95 -5.20 -0.10
C ASP A 61 15.39 -4.96 -1.57
N LEU A 62 14.61 -4.20 -2.36
CA LEU A 62 14.92 -3.87 -3.76
C LEU A 62 16.01 -2.80 -3.90
N GLU A 63 16.05 -1.82 -3.00
CA GLU A 63 17.09 -0.80 -2.94
C GLU A 63 18.45 -1.43 -2.63
N GLU A 64 18.52 -2.35 -1.68
CA GLU A 64 19.74 -3.12 -1.37
C GLU A 64 20.18 -4.00 -2.55
N LEU A 65 19.23 -4.55 -3.30
CA LEU A 65 19.53 -5.45 -4.42
C LEU A 65 19.94 -4.72 -5.72
N GLY A 66 19.48 -3.47 -5.92
CA GLY A 66 19.59 -2.83 -7.24
C GLY A 66 19.53 -1.31 -7.29
N GLY A 67 19.40 -0.60 -6.16
CA GLY A 67 19.39 0.87 -6.13
C GLY A 67 18.26 1.51 -6.94
N ILE A 68 17.15 0.80 -7.14
CA ILE A 68 16.03 1.25 -7.98
C ILE A 68 15.11 2.13 -7.11
N PRO A 69 14.81 3.38 -7.50
CA PRO A 69 13.84 4.20 -6.79
C PRO A 69 12.44 3.58 -6.95
N VAL A 70 11.83 3.19 -5.84
CA VAL A 70 10.49 2.60 -5.81
C VAL A 70 9.45 3.65 -5.41
N PHE A 71 8.42 3.82 -6.25
CA PHE A 71 7.29 4.72 -5.99
C PHE A 71 6.06 3.89 -5.60
N ILE A 72 5.47 4.17 -4.44
CA ILE A 72 4.27 3.48 -3.99
C ILE A 72 3.07 4.23 -4.57
N THR A 73 2.49 3.73 -5.65
CA THR A 73 1.31 4.36 -6.28
C THR A 73 0.10 3.42 -6.17
N GLY A 74 -0.96 3.88 -5.51
CA GLY A 74 -2.25 3.16 -5.46
C GLY A 74 -2.89 3.14 -4.08
N GLN A 75 -3.81 4.08 -3.83
CA GLN A 75 -4.76 3.99 -2.73
C GLN A 75 -6.04 4.74 -3.15
N ASP A 76 -7.15 4.02 -3.28
CA ASP A 76 -8.41 4.57 -3.83
C ASP A 76 -9.31 5.21 -2.75
N SER A 77 -8.96 5.07 -1.46
CA SER A 77 -9.66 5.74 -0.36
C SER A 77 -9.20 7.19 -0.24
N MET A 78 -10.12 8.11 -0.53
CA MET A 78 -9.96 9.54 -0.29
C MET A 78 -9.59 9.86 1.17
N ASN A 79 -10.01 9.04 2.13
CA ASN A 79 -9.61 9.20 3.53
C ASN A 79 -8.10 9.00 3.65
N CYS A 80 -7.59 7.86 3.20
CA CYS A 80 -6.17 7.55 3.27
C CYS A 80 -5.32 8.57 2.49
N LEU A 81 -5.75 8.97 1.28
CA LEU A 81 -5.06 10.01 0.52
C LEU A 81 -4.99 11.35 1.27
N TYR A 82 -6.09 11.75 1.94
CA TYR A 82 -6.09 12.95 2.78
C TYR A 82 -5.10 12.83 3.95
N TRP A 83 -5.04 11.68 4.62
CA TRP A 83 -4.09 11.45 5.71
C TRP A 83 -2.65 11.42 5.24
N ILE A 84 -2.35 10.74 4.13
CA ILE A 84 -0.98 10.67 3.59
C ILE A 84 -0.52 12.05 3.10
N LYS A 85 -1.39 12.83 2.46
CA LYS A 85 -1.05 14.19 2.01
C LYS A 85 -0.66 15.11 3.17
N ASN A 86 -1.26 14.90 4.35
CA ASN A 86 -0.99 15.70 5.55
C ASN A 86 0.18 15.17 6.39
N ASP A 87 0.79 14.05 6.02
CA ASP A 87 1.92 13.45 6.71
C ASP A 87 3.18 13.53 5.85
N GLU A 88 4.12 14.42 6.24
CA GLU A 88 5.38 14.65 5.53
C GLU A 88 6.30 13.42 5.45
N GLN A 89 6.15 12.43 6.33
CA GLN A 89 6.94 11.20 6.27
C GLN A 89 6.33 10.18 5.32
N MET A 90 5.00 10.13 5.25
CA MET A 90 4.27 9.20 4.39
C MET A 90 4.20 9.69 2.94
N GLY A 91 4.10 10.99 2.73
CA GLY A 91 4.12 11.62 1.40
C GLY A 91 5.46 11.48 0.65
N LYS A 92 6.54 11.04 1.31
CA LYS A 92 7.83 10.76 0.65
C LYS A 92 7.84 9.48 -0.18
N TYR A 93 6.90 8.57 0.10
CA TYR A 93 6.82 7.28 -0.56
C TYR A 93 5.72 7.23 -1.64
N LEU A 94 4.88 8.26 -1.74
CA LEU A 94 3.96 8.53 -2.85
C LEU A 94 4.66 9.36 -3.94
#